data_AF-A0A7V0IA76-F1
#
_entry.id   AF-A0A7V0IA76-F1
#
_cell.length_a   1.000
_cell.length_b   1.000
_cell.length_c   1.000
_cell.angle_alpha   90.00
_cell.angle_beta   90.00
_cell.angle_gamma   90.00
#
_symmetry.space_group_name_H-M   'P 1'
#
loop_
_entity.id
_entity.type
_entity.pdbx_description
1 polymer ?
#
loop_
_entity_poly.entity_id
_entity_poly.type
_entity_poly.pdbx_seq_one_letter_code
_entity_poly.pdbx_strand_id
1 'polypeptide(L)'
;MKAEETLRYIFFSDRENMSLLDNKFIMYHAIYMTNPPVLKVVYPLGKTPTELGIQLTKLFLALRCPSYIEKLKNVLDLSGSFIYPVAVGIEYQNLIIRRIKVYMRGILLSSHILCGFLDKIGFSTLSTTIKSIFKYILRGNDLLPKDSYVISFDLYSPEQIDLPIKVDIALPSLDYSDAEANKVILQLLDRLKLDYYPYQIMYNCLCEEEFSKNSLNYHTFVGIGLKPDTHPRVSVYMKPHFSSLRFKG
;
A
#
# COMPACT_ATOMS: atom_id res chain seq x y z
N MET A 1 21.44 5.77 17.74
CA MET A 1 20.07 5.27 17.91
C MET A 1 19.65 4.70 16.57
N LYS A 2 19.74 3.37 16.38
CA LYS A 2 19.60 2.73 15.07
C LYS A 2 18.12 2.63 14.73
N ALA A 3 17.69 3.20 13.60
CA ALA A 3 16.38 2.93 13.04
C ALA A 3 16.30 1.41 12.75
N GLU A 4 15.25 0.75 13.23
CA GLU A 4 14.95 -0.63 12.85
C GLU A 4 14.64 -0.68 11.35
N GLU A 5 15.68 -0.87 10.55
CA GLU A 5 15.61 -1.08 9.11
C GLU A 5 14.93 -2.41 8.81
N THR A 6 13.60 -2.37 8.73
CA THR A 6 12.83 -3.53 8.30
C THR A 6 12.75 -3.55 6.77
N LEU A 7 13.64 -4.31 6.12
CA LEU A 7 13.43 -4.75 4.74
C LEU A 7 12.20 -5.67 4.69
N ARG A 8 11.13 -5.23 4.03
CA ARG A 8 9.89 -6.01 3.87
C ARG A 8 9.76 -6.48 2.43
N TYR A 9 10.11 -7.73 2.17
CA TYR A 9 9.85 -8.40 0.89
C TYR A 9 8.35 -8.70 0.75
N ILE A 10 7.79 -8.49 -0.43
CA ILE A 10 6.43 -8.91 -0.78
C ILE A 10 6.54 -9.69 -2.09
N PHE A 11 6.46 -11.01 -2.00
CA PHE A 11 6.38 -11.88 -3.17
C PHE A 11 4.92 -11.91 -3.64
N PHE A 12 4.69 -11.54 -4.90
CA PHE A 12 3.45 -11.84 -5.59
C PHE A 12 3.72 -13.03 -6.52
N SER A 13 3.02 -14.14 -6.31
CA SER A 13 3.02 -15.24 -7.29
C SER A 13 2.10 -14.87 -8.46
N ASP A 14 2.66 -14.99 -9.66
CA ASP A 14 2.19 -14.59 -10.99
C ASP A 14 0.71 -14.87 -11.35
N ARG A 15 0.03 -13.88 -11.96
CA ARG A 15 -0.20 -13.75 -13.42
C ARG A 15 -1.14 -12.58 -13.73
N GLU A 16 -0.75 -11.80 -14.74
CA GLU A 16 -1.56 -10.92 -15.61
C GLU A 16 -2.35 -9.78 -14.93
N ASN A 17 -2.00 -8.54 -15.28
CA ASN A 17 -2.77 -7.31 -15.07
C ASN A 17 -3.48 -7.20 -13.71
N MET A 18 -2.89 -6.43 -12.79
CA MET A 18 -3.62 -5.99 -11.61
C MET A 18 -4.70 -4.94 -11.96
N SER A 19 -5.70 -5.31 -12.77
CA SER A 19 -7.06 -4.90 -12.49
C SER A 19 -7.41 -5.59 -11.17
N LEU A 20 -7.19 -4.91 -10.05
CA LEU A 20 -7.17 -5.49 -8.70
C LEU A 20 -8.51 -6.09 -8.23
N LEU A 21 -9.47 -6.34 -9.12
CA LEU A 21 -10.83 -6.73 -8.78
C LEU A 21 -11.49 -7.71 -9.76
N ASP A 22 -10.85 -8.32 -10.75
CA ASP A 22 -11.55 -9.40 -11.50
C ASP A 22 -11.54 -10.73 -10.74
N ASN A 23 -12.44 -10.86 -9.75
CA ASN A 23 -13.10 -12.05 -9.12
C ASN A 23 -12.44 -13.45 -9.18
N LYS A 24 -11.13 -13.58 -9.43
CA LYS A 24 -10.42 -14.86 -9.54
C LYS A 24 -9.71 -15.26 -8.26
N PHE A 25 -9.55 -14.35 -7.30
CA PHE A 25 -8.79 -14.61 -6.08
C PHE A 25 -9.65 -14.43 -4.83
N ILE A 26 -9.74 -15.49 -4.03
CA ILE A 26 -10.50 -15.53 -2.76
C ILE A 26 -9.68 -14.92 -1.61
N MET A 27 -8.34 -14.93 -1.69
CA MET A 27 -7.43 -14.52 -0.62
C MET A 27 -6.01 -14.31 -1.13
N TYR A 28 -5.30 -13.30 -0.62
CA TYR A 28 -3.86 -13.09 -0.86
C TYR A 28 -3.05 -13.32 0.41
N HIS A 29 -1.83 -13.83 0.25
CA HIS A 29 -0.89 -14.03 1.35
C HIS A 29 0.38 -13.23 1.08
N ALA A 30 0.91 -12.58 2.10
CA ALA A 30 2.21 -11.92 2.08
C ALA A 30 2.98 -12.31 3.34
N ILE A 31 4.29 -12.49 3.22
CA ILE A 31 5.16 -12.79 4.35
C ILE A 31 6.16 -11.65 4.46
N TYR A 32 6.16 -10.96 5.61
CA TYR A 32 7.21 -10.01 5.93
C TYR A 32 8.34 -10.74 6.64
N MET A 33 9.50 -10.78 6.00
CA MET A 33 10.74 -11.36 6.52
C MET A 33 11.31 -10.46 7.63
N THR A 34 10.68 -10.53 8.78
CA THR A 34 11.06 -9.91 10.06
C THR A 34 11.52 -11.00 11.00
N ASN A 35 12.10 -10.64 12.15
CA ASN A 35 12.39 -11.60 13.21
C ASN A 35 11.58 -11.26 14.48
N PRO A 36 10.52 -12.02 14.82
CA PRO A 36 9.96 -13.17 14.09
C PRO A 36 9.16 -12.75 12.84
N PRO A 37 8.96 -13.64 11.84
CA PRO A 37 8.27 -13.30 10.61
C PRO A 37 6.81 -12.95 10.84
N VAL A 38 6.26 -12.08 10.00
CA VAL A 38 4.86 -11.68 10.05
C VAL A 38 4.15 -12.22 8.81
N LEU A 39 3.14 -13.05 9.03
CA LEU A 39 2.23 -13.51 7.98
C LEU A 39 1.11 -12.50 7.83
N LYS A 40 0.78 -12.12 6.60
CA LYS A 40 -0.33 -11.25 6.29
C LYS A 40 -1.28 -11.94 5.34
N VAL A 41 -2.54 -11.94 5.70
CA VAL A 41 -3.64 -12.45 4.88
C VAL A 41 -4.51 -11.29 4.46
N VAL A 42 -4.80 -11.15 3.16
CA VAL A 42 -5.63 -10.08 2.61
C VAL A 42 -6.88 -10.68 2.00
N TYR A 43 -8.02 -10.27 2.54
CA TYR A 43 -9.36 -10.65 2.12
C TYR A 43 -9.94 -9.54 1.24
N PRO A 44 -10.16 -9.76 -0.05
CA PRO A 44 -10.85 -8.79 -0.90
C PRO A 44 -12.29 -8.62 -0.44
N LEU A 45 -12.76 -7.39 -0.48
CA LEU A 45 -14.16 -7.03 -0.25
C LEU A 45 -14.83 -6.93 -1.63
N GLY A 46 -16.08 -7.39 -1.74
CA GLY A 46 -16.80 -7.42 -3.01
C GLY A 46 -16.94 -6.03 -3.67
N LYS A 47 -17.35 -6.00 -4.94
CA LYS A 47 -17.41 -4.76 -5.73
C LYS A 47 -18.64 -3.92 -5.42
N THR A 48 -19.70 -4.55 -4.90
CA THR A 48 -20.97 -3.87 -4.62
C THR A 48 -21.11 -3.52 -3.14
N PRO A 49 -21.87 -2.46 -2.78
CA PRO A 49 -22.14 -2.10 -1.39
C PRO A 49 -22.74 -3.27 -0.58
N THR A 50 -23.60 -4.08 -1.20
CA THR A 50 -24.23 -5.24 -0.57
C THR A 50 -23.20 -6.33 -0.26
N GLU A 51 -22.37 -6.71 -1.24
CA GLU A 51 -21.31 -7.69 -1.02
C GLU A 51 -20.33 -7.20 0.05
N LEU A 52 -19.98 -5.92 0.01
CA LEU A 52 -19.10 -5.28 0.98
C LEU A 52 -19.63 -5.43 2.40
N GLY A 53 -20.90 -5.06 2.63
CA GLY A 53 -21.55 -5.16 3.93
C GLY A 53 -21.59 -6.60 4.46
N ILE A 54 -21.91 -7.56 3.59
CA ILE A 54 -21.94 -8.99 3.95
C ILE A 54 -20.53 -9.49 4.33
N GLN A 55 -19.52 -9.19 3.50
CA GLN A 55 -18.15 -9.67 3.73
C GLN A 55 -17.52 -9.06 4.97
N LEU A 56 -17.70 -7.75 5.19
CA LEU A 56 -17.25 -7.08 6.41
C LEU A 56 -17.91 -7.67 7.65
N THR A 57 -19.22 -7.87 7.62
CA THR A 57 -19.97 -8.45 8.75
C THR A 57 -19.46 -9.86 9.07
N LYS A 58 -19.34 -10.73 8.05
CA LYS A 58 -18.80 -12.09 8.23
C LYS A 58 -17.39 -12.07 8.82
N LEU A 59 -16.53 -11.20 8.30
CA LEU A 59 -15.14 -11.10 8.74
C LEU A 59 -15.04 -10.68 10.21
N PHE A 60 -15.75 -9.63 10.62
CA PHE A 60 -15.65 -9.13 11.99
C PHE A 60 -16.35 -10.02 13.02
N LEU A 61 -17.40 -10.74 12.62
CA LEU A 61 -17.98 -11.82 13.43
C LEU A 61 -16.98 -12.96 13.63
N ALA A 62 -16.29 -13.39 12.57
CA ALA A 62 -15.25 -14.42 12.65
C ALA A 62 -14.08 -13.98 13.56
N LEU A 63 -13.72 -12.69 13.51
CA LEU A 63 -12.69 -12.12 14.36
C LEU A 63 -13.15 -11.84 15.80
N ARG A 64 -14.44 -12.05 16.13
CA ARG A 64 -15.04 -11.74 17.43
C ARG A 64 -14.78 -10.31 17.90
N CYS A 65 -14.71 -9.36 16.96
CA CYS A 65 -14.38 -7.96 17.23
C CYS A 65 -15.42 -7.01 16.64
N PRO A 66 -16.67 -7.01 17.15
CA PRO A 66 -17.75 -6.18 16.60
C PRO A 66 -17.46 -4.67 16.73
N SER A 67 -16.67 -4.23 17.71
CA SER A 67 -16.26 -2.83 17.88
C SER A 67 -15.45 -2.27 16.70
N TYR A 68 -14.79 -3.13 15.92
CA TYR A 68 -14.07 -2.69 14.72
C TYR A 68 -15.02 -2.35 13.56
N ILE A 69 -16.25 -2.87 13.58
CA ILE A 69 -17.30 -2.47 12.64
C ILE A 69 -17.64 -1.00 12.86
N GLU A 70 -17.79 -0.56 14.10
CA GLU A 70 -18.10 0.85 14.43
C GLU A 70 -16.96 1.78 14.01
N LYS A 71 -15.71 1.40 14.30
CA LYS A 71 -14.55 2.16 13.85
C LYS A 71 -14.48 2.26 12.32
N LEU A 72 -14.76 1.17 11.60
CA LEU A 72 -14.81 1.18 10.14
C LEU A 72 -15.96 2.05 9.63
N LYS A 73 -17.17 1.93 10.20
CA LYS A 73 -18.32 2.77 9.85
C LYS A 73 -17.98 4.26 9.99
N ASN A 74 -17.41 4.65 11.13
CA ASN A 74 -16.99 6.03 11.36
C ASN A 74 -16.00 6.51 10.28
N VAL A 75 -15.01 5.69 9.91
CA VAL A 75 -14.07 6.04 8.84
C VAL A 75 -14.78 6.18 7.49
N LEU A 76 -15.70 5.27 7.16
CA LEU A 76 -16.46 5.31 5.91
C LEU A 76 -17.38 6.53 5.83
N ASP A 77 -18.09 6.84 6.92
CA ASP A 77 -18.98 8.00 7.01
C ASP A 77 -18.20 9.32 6.82
N LEU A 78 -16.99 9.41 7.40
CA LEU A 78 -16.11 10.58 7.21
C LEU A 78 -15.55 10.69 5.79
N SER A 79 -15.35 9.54 5.13
CA SER A 79 -14.83 9.45 3.77
C SER A 79 -15.89 9.73 2.68
N GLY A 80 -17.17 9.61 3.05
CA GLY A 80 -18.30 9.86 2.16
C GLY A 80 -18.34 8.89 0.97
N SER A 81 -18.86 9.36 -0.17
CA SER A 81 -19.00 8.57 -1.40
C SER A 81 -17.74 8.54 -2.28
N PHE A 82 -16.65 9.18 -1.85
CA PHE A 82 -15.43 9.32 -2.65
C PHE A 82 -14.50 8.14 -2.49
N ILE A 83 -14.56 7.45 -1.35
CA ILE A 83 -13.66 6.38 -0.96
C ILE A 83 -14.51 5.19 -0.51
N TYR A 84 -14.12 3.98 -0.92
CA TYR A 84 -14.77 2.74 -0.58
C TYR A 84 -13.73 1.68 -0.22
N PRO A 85 -14.03 0.76 0.71
CA PRO A 85 -13.10 -0.27 1.11
C PRO A 85 -13.08 -1.38 0.05
N VAL A 86 -11.90 -1.98 -0.15
CA VAL A 86 -11.67 -2.99 -1.20
C VAL A 86 -11.02 -4.25 -0.68
N ALA A 87 -10.39 -4.20 0.50
CA ALA A 87 -9.83 -5.37 1.15
C ALA A 87 -9.62 -5.14 2.65
N VAL A 88 -9.49 -6.23 3.40
CA VAL A 88 -9.02 -6.23 4.79
C VAL A 88 -7.79 -7.12 4.89
N GLY A 89 -6.71 -6.58 5.43
CA GLY A 89 -5.48 -7.29 5.74
C GLY A 89 -5.39 -7.62 7.21
N ILE A 90 -5.03 -8.85 7.54
CA ILE A 90 -4.81 -9.32 8.89
C ILE A 90 -3.37 -9.79 8.98
N GLU A 91 -2.61 -9.19 9.88
CA GLU A 91 -1.22 -9.55 10.13
C GLU A 91 -1.15 -10.39 11.40
N TYR A 92 -0.47 -11.52 11.30
CA TYR A 92 -0.22 -12.48 12.35
C TYR A 92 1.29 -12.54 12.62
N GLN A 93 1.67 -12.50 13.90
CA GLN A 93 3.03 -12.76 14.34
C GLN A 93 2.95 -13.72 15.52
N ASN A 94 3.69 -14.83 15.46
CA ASN A 94 3.60 -15.91 16.45
C ASN A 94 2.16 -16.40 16.70
N LEU A 95 1.37 -16.52 15.63
CA LEU A 95 -0.06 -16.92 15.65
C LEU A 95 -1.00 -15.94 16.36
N ILE A 96 -0.53 -14.76 16.76
CA ILE A 96 -1.33 -13.71 17.38
C ILE A 96 -1.62 -12.64 16.33
N ILE A 97 -2.86 -12.13 16.30
CA ILE A 97 -3.23 -10.99 15.46
C ILE A 97 -2.46 -9.77 15.95
N ARG A 98 -1.55 -9.29 15.12
CA ARG A 98 -0.77 -8.07 15.36
C ARG A 98 -1.46 -6.84 14.83
N ARG A 99 -2.16 -6.96 13.70
CA ARG A 99 -2.74 -5.81 13.01
C ARG A 99 -3.94 -6.21 12.17
N ILE A 100 -4.95 -5.34 12.14
CA ILE A 100 -6.03 -5.38 11.14
C ILE A 100 -6.02 -4.06 10.41
N LYS A 101 -5.86 -4.14 9.09
CA LYS A 101 -5.75 -3.02 8.17
C LYS A 101 -6.86 -3.07 7.15
N VAL A 102 -7.49 -1.94 6.85
CA VAL A 102 -8.44 -1.83 5.75
C VAL A 102 -7.77 -1.09 4.60
N TYR A 103 -7.99 -1.59 3.39
CA TYR A 103 -7.57 -0.97 2.14
C TYR A 103 -8.79 -0.33 1.50
N MET A 104 -8.64 0.88 1.02
CA MET A 104 -9.67 1.66 0.35
C MET A 104 -9.17 2.22 -0.97
N ARG A 105 -10.09 2.41 -1.89
CA ARG A 105 -9.90 3.08 -3.17
C ARG A 105 -10.94 4.17 -3.31
N GLY A 106 -10.78 5.03 -4.30
CA GLY A 106 -11.79 6.01 -4.64
C GLY A 106 -11.75 6.38 -6.10
N ILE A 107 -12.76 7.12 -6.52
CA ILE A 107 -13.05 7.36 -7.94
C ILE A 107 -12.09 8.41 -8.54
N LEU A 108 -11.79 9.46 -7.79
CA LEU A 108 -10.77 10.47 -8.09
C LEU A 108 -10.23 10.99 -6.75
N LEU A 109 -8.91 11.00 -6.57
CA LEU A 109 -8.29 11.54 -5.36
C LEU A 109 -7.44 12.74 -5.72
N SER A 110 -7.79 13.90 -5.17
CA SER A 110 -6.88 15.02 -5.11
C SER A 110 -6.11 15.03 -3.80
N SER A 111 -4.95 15.69 -3.75
CA SER A 111 -4.27 15.90 -2.48
C SER A 111 -5.17 16.67 -1.50
N HIS A 112 -6.04 17.57 -1.99
CA HIS A 112 -7.02 18.27 -1.16
C HIS A 112 -8.05 17.32 -0.52
N ILE A 113 -8.66 16.42 -1.30
CA ILE A 113 -9.64 15.45 -0.78
C ILE A 113 -8.96 14.54 0.24
N LEU A 114 -7.75 14.05 -0.06
CA LEU A 114 -6.99 13.22 0.86
C LEU A 114 -6.68 13.98 2.15
N CYS A 115 -6.15 15.20 2.08
CA CYS A 115 -5.86 16.01 3.27
C CYS A 115 -7.12 16.27 4.10
N GLY A 116 -8.24 16.65 3.46
CA GLY A 116 -9.50 16.87 4.17
C GLY A 116 -10.04 15.62 4.85
N PHE A 117 -9.87 14.45 4.24
CA PHE A 117 -10.17 13.17 4.88
C PHE A 117 -9.26 12.94 6.10
N LEU A 118 -7.95 13.16 5.96
CA LEU A 118 -6.97 12.98 7.04
C LEU A 118 -7.21 13.92 8.21
N ASP A 119 -7.54 15.17 7.94
CA ASP A 119 -7.89 16.16 8.96
C ASP A 119 -9.08 15.66 9.81
N LYS A 120 -10.12 15.11 9.16
CA LYS A 120 -11.30 14.55 9.84
C LYS A 120 -10.99 13.35 10.73
N ILE A 121 -9.98 12.55 10.38
CA ILE A 121 -9.56 11.39 11.17
C ILE A 121 -8.39 11.70 12.12
N GLY A 122 -8.05 12.98 12.32
CA GLY A 122 -7.09 13.44 13.34
C GLY A 122 -5.62 13.47 12.89
N PHE A 123 -5.36 13.50 11.58
CA PHE A 123 -4.03 13.40 10.98
C PHE A 123 -3.60 14.67 10.24
N SER A 124 -4.04 15.84 10.71
CA SER A 124 -3.85 17.12 10.01
C SER A 124 -2.40 17.56 9.84
N THR A 125 -1.51 17.12 10.74
CA THR A 125 -0.07 17.38 10.65
C THR A 125 0.58 16.74 9.42
N LEU A 126 -0.06 15.75 8.80
CA LEU A 126 0.45 15.03 7.64
C LEU A 126 0.11 15.72 6.30
N SER A 127 -0.83 16.66 6.30
CA SER A 127 -1.38 17.28 5.09
C SER A 127 -0.32 18.00 4.24
N THR A 128 0.60 18.74 4.86
CA THR A 128 1.70 19.43 4.14
C THR A 128 2.66 18.44 3.47
N THR A 129 3.03 17.38 4.19
CA THR A 129 3.92 16.32 3.68
C THR A 129 3.27 15.60 2.50
N ILE A 130 1.98 15.27 2.59
CA ILE A 130 1.24 14.62 1.52
C ILE A 130 1.16 15.48 0.28
N LYS A 131 0.76 16.75 0.40
CA LYS A 131 0.71 17.67 -0.74
C LYS A 131 2.06 17.75 -1.45
N SER A 132 3.14 17.85 -0.67
CA SER A 132 4.50 17.89 -1.20
C SER A 132 4.88 16.60 -1.94
N ILE A 133 4.56 15.43 -1.38
CA ILE A 133 4.88 14.12 -1.97
C ILE A 133 4.02 13.87 -3.22
N PHE A 134 2.73 14.19 -3.17
CA PHE A 134 1.81 14.04 -4.29
C PHE A 134 2.24 14.91 -5.46
N LYS A 135 2.50 16.20 -5.21
CA LYS A 135 3.01 17.11 -6.26
C LYS A 135 4.25 16.54 -6.94
N TYR A 136 5.09 15.83 -6.19
CA TYR A 136 6.30 15.21 -6.71
C TYR A 136 6.01 13.99 -7.61
N ILE A 137 5.32 13.00 -7.06
CA ILE A 137 5.03 11.73 -7.76
C ILE A 137 4.10 11.96 -8.96
N LEU A 138 3.23 12.96 -8.88
CA LEU A 138 2.25 13.27 -9.92
C LEU A 138 2.74 14.29 -10.96
N ARG A 139 4.04 14.64 -10.95
CA ARG A 139 4.65 15.61 -11.89
C ARG A 139 3.93 16.96 -11.90
N GLY A 140 3.47 17.42 -10.74
CA GLY A 140 2.71 18.65 -10.58
C GLY A 140 1.20 18.52 -10.76
N ASN A 141 0.69 17.38 -11.22
CA ASN A 141 -0.75 17.12 -11.23
C ASN A 141 -1.26 16.92 -9.80
N ASP A 142 -2.47 17.40 -9.52
CA ASP A 142 -3.09 17.20 -8.21
C ASP A 142 -4.10 16.05 -8.20
N LEU A 143 -4.43 15.49 -9.36
CA LEU A 143 -5.45 14.44 -9.51
C LEU A 143 -4.80 13.09 -9.80
N LEU A 144 -5.12 12.11 -8.96
CA LEU A 144 -4.86 10.71 -9.23
C LEU A 144 -5.98 10.13 -10.10
N PRO A 145 -5.66 9.45 -11.22
CA PRO A 145 -6.63 8.69 -11.99
C PRO A 145 -7.40 7.70 -11.11
N LYS A 146 -8.61 7.34 -11.54
CA LYS A 146 -9.38 6.27 -10.90
C LYS A 146 -8.52 5.01 -10.77
N ASP A 147 -8.62 4.32 -9.63
CA ASP A 147 -7.95 3.03 -9.38
C ASP A 147 -6.41 3.06 -9.37
N SER A 148 -5.79 4.23 -9.51
CA SER A 148 -4.33 4.42 -9.48
C SER A 148 -3.74 4.49 -8.07
N TYR A 149 -4.54 4.29 -7.03
CA TYR A 149 -4.07 4.36 -5.65
C TYR A 149 -4.85 3.44 -4.72
N VAL A 150 -4.27 3.17 -3.55
CA VAL A 150 -4.89 2.49 -2.42
C VAL A 150 -4.50 3.24 -1.15
N ILE A 151 -5.48 3.64 -0.36
CA ILE A 151 -5.25 4.18 0.99
C ILE A 151 -5.47 3.03 1.97
N SER A 152 -4.58 2.85 2.93
CA SER A 152 -4.77 1.86 3.98
C SER A 152 -4.62 2.46 5.36
N PHE A 153 -5.43 1.96 6.30
CA PHE A 153 -5.47 2.42 7.68
C PHE A 153 -5.68 1.28 8.65
N ASP A 154 -5.25 1.49 9.89
CA ASP A 154 -5.29 0.47 10.93
C ASP A 154 -6.58 0.55 11.73
N LEU A 155 -7.39 -0.50 11.61
CA LEU A 155 -8.51 -0.72 12.52
C LEU A 155 -8.01 -1.18 13.88
N TYR A 156 -6.99 -2.03 13.90
CA TYR A 156 -6.41 -2.58 15.12
C TYR A 156 -4.89 -2.67 15.02
N SER A 157 -4.20 -2.20 16.05
CA SER A 157 -2.79 -2.43 16.31
C SER A 157 -2.55 -2.17 17.81
N PRO A 158 -2.37 -3.21 18.65
CA PRO A 158 -2.38 -3.08 20.10
C PRO A 158 -1.23 -2.22 20.63
N GLU A 159 -0.11 -2.21 19.92
CA GLU A 159 1.09 -1.43 20.26
C GLU A 159 1.24 -0.16 19.38
N GLN A 160 0.24 0.20 18.57
CA GLN A 160 0.33 1.29 17.57
C GLN A 160 1.64 1.23 16.75
N ILE A 161 2.02 0.01 16.38
CA ILE A 161 3.39 -0.36 15.98
C ILE A 161 3.81 0.34 14.68
N ASP A 162 2.84 0.68 13.83
CA ASP A 162 3.10 1.10 12.46
C ASP A 162 2.44 2.44 12.12
N LEU A 163 2.70 2.86 10.89
CA LEU A 163 2.17 4.06 10.26
C LEU A 163 0.64 3.90 10.15
N PRO A 164 -0.16 4.70 10.86
CA PRO A 164 -1.62 4.56 10.92
C PRO A 164 -2.26 4.71 9.55
N ILE A 165 -1.55 5.35 8.61
CA ILE A 165 -2.02 5.63 7.27
C ILE A 165 -0.90 5.33 6.28
N LYS A 166 -1.27 4.70 5.17
CA LYS A 166 -0.38 4.49 4.03
C LYS A 166 -1.12 4.74 2.73
N VAL A 167 -0.47 5.45 1.82
CA VAL A 167 -0.97 5.67 0.46
C VAL A 167 -0.05 4.94 -0.50
N ASP A 168 -0.58 3.94 -1.20
CA ASP A 168 0.09 3.20 -2.26
C ASP A 168 -0.38 3.76 -3.61
N ILE A 169 0.54 4.25 -4.43
CA ILE A 169 0.28 4.83 -5.76
C ILE A 169 0.79 3.86 -6.82
N ALA A 170 -0.09 3.48 -7.76
CA ALA A 170 0.23 2.63 -8.90
C ALA A 170 1.02 3.43 -9.94
N LEU A 171 2.33 3.18 -10.03
CA LEU A 171 3.20 3.89 -10.97
C LEU A 171 2.85 3.64 -12.45
N PRO A 172 2.47 2.41 -12.86
CA PRO A 172 2.02 2.16 -14.23
C PRO A 172 0.78 2.96 -14.64
N SER A 173 -0.10 3.30 -13.69
CA SER A 173 -1.30 4.11 -13.97
C SER A 173 -1.00 5.59 -14.21
N LEU A 174 0.24 6.00 -14.02
CA LEU A 174 0.74 7.36 -14.25
C LEU A 174 1.75 7.40 -15.41
N ASP A 175 1.77 6.37 -16.25
CA ASP A 175 2.63 6.21 -17.42
C ASP A 175 4.13 6.36 -17.13
N TYR A 176 4.56 5.92 -15.95
CA TYR A 176 5.99 5.81 -15.64
C TYR A 176 6.61 4.59 -16.33
N SER A 177 7.67 4.82 -17.11
CA SER A 177 8.66 3.77 -17.39
C SER A 177 9.40 3.37 -16.10
N ASP A 178 10.01 2.19 -16.07
CA ASP A 178 10.77 1.75 -14.90
C ASP A 178 11.99 2.63 -14.59
N ALA A 179 12.62 3.20 -15.62
CA ALA A 179 13.71 4.16 -15.44
C ALA A 179 13.23 5.47 -14.81
N GLU A 180 12.08 5.99 -15.25
CA GLU A 180 11.49 7.19 -14.65
C GLU A 180 10.97 6.91 -13.23
N ALA A 181 10.37 5.73 -13.01
CA ALA A 181 9.94 5.27 -11.69
C ALA A 181 11.12 5.21 -10.72
N ASN A 182 12.24 4.61 -11.13
CA ASN A 182 13.46 4.55 -10.34
C ASN A 182 13.97 5.95 -9.99
N LYS A 183 14.06 6.85 -10.98
CA LYS A 183 14.48 8.24 -10.75
C LYS A 183 13.57 8.94 -9.73
N VAL A 184 12.25 8.82 -9.88
CA VAL A 184 11.27 9.43 -8.96
C VAL A 184 11.38 8.85 -7.55
N ILE A 185 11.58 7.54 -7.42
CA ILE A 185 11.75 6.88 -6.12
C ILE A 185 13.03 7.36 -5.43
N LEU A 186 14.17 7.39 -6.14
CA LEU A 186 15.44 7.88 -5.56
C LEU A 186 15.31 9.32 -5.08
N GLN A 187 14.68 10.18 -5.87
CA GLN A 187 14.47 11.58 -5.49
C GLN A 187 13.46 11.73 -4.34
N LEU A 188 12.46 10.85 -4.25
CA LEU A 188 11.55 10.79 -3.11
C LEU A 188 12.30 10.39 -1.83
N LEU A 189 13.15 9.36 -1.90
CA LEU A 189 13.95 8.90 -0.77
C LEU A 189 14.92 10.00 -0.29
N ASP A 190 15.61 10.67 -1.21
CA ASP A 190 16.50 11.81 -0.91
C ASP A 190 15.74 12.96 -0.22
N ARG A 191 14.59 13.36 -0.77
CA ARG A 191 13.74 14.41 -0.19
C ARG A 191 13.27 14.08 1.22
N LEU A 192 12.97 12.81 1.47
CA LEU A 192 12.54 12.32 2.79
C LEU A 192 13.72 11.99 3.71
N LYS A 193 14.96 12.17 3.24
CA LYS A 193 16.21 11.84 3.94
C LYS A 193 16.24 10.39 4.41
N LEU A 194 15.74 9.49 3.56
CA LEU A 194 15.73 8.05 3.79
C LEU A 194 16.92 7.40 3.08
N ASP A 195 17.46 6.35 3.68
CA ASP A 195 18.51 5.55 3.04
C ASP A 195 17.97 4.87 1.77
N TYR A 196 18.63 5.14 0.64
CA TYR A 196 18.31 4.56 -0.65
C TYR A 196 19.00 3.22 -0.91
N TYR A 197 19.99 2.84 -0.10
CA TYR A 197 20.81 1.65 -0.33
C TYR A 197 19.99 0.34 -0.37
N PRO A 198 19.03 0.08 0.55
CA PRO A 198 18.16 -1.09 0.47
C PRO A 198 17.36 -1.16 -0.84
N TYR A 199 16.88 -0.01 -1.31
CA TYR A 199 16.13 0.08 -2.55
C TYR A 199 17.01 -0.20 -3.76
N GLN A 200 18.22 0.38 -3.82
CA GLN A 200 19.14 0.16 -4.93
C GLN A 200 19.59 -1.30 -5.03
N ILE A 201 19.87 -1.98 -3.92
CA ILE A 201 20.17 -3.42 -3.95
C ILE A 201 19.00 -4.18 -4.57
N MET A 202 17.78 -3.95 -4.11
CA MET A 202 16.59 -4.62 -4.65
C MET A 202 16.40 -4.34 -6.14
N TYR A 203 16.54 -3.08 -6.56
CA TYR A 203 16.42 -2.67 -7.95
C TYR A 203 17.45 -3.40 -8.83
N ASN A 204 18.73 -3.42 -8.42
CA ASN A 204 19.79 -4.10 -9.15
C ASN A 204 19.62 -5.63 -9.18
N CYS A 205 19.04 -6.22 -8.14
CA CYS A 205 18.74 -7.66 -8.10
C CYS A 205 17.57 -8.06 -9.01
N LEU A 206 16.60 -7.17 -9.22
CA LEU A 206 15.37 -7.47 -9.96
C LEU A 206 15.38 -6.97 -11.41
N CYS A 207 16.20 -5.97 -11.72
CA CYS A 207 16.28 -5.33 -13.03
C CYS A 207 17.68 -5.55 -13.63
N GLU A 208 17.83 -6.53 -14.52
CA GLU A 208 19.05 -6.70 -15.32
C GLU A 208 19.21 -5.55 -16.34
N GLU A 209 20.47 -5.14 -16.63
CA GLU A 209 20.80 -3.92 -17.40
C GLU A 209 20.13 -3.83 -18.79
N GLU A 210 19.92 -4.96 -19.47
CA GLU A 210 19.33 -5.00 -20.82
C GLU A 210 17.85 -4.61 -20.89
N PHE A 211 17.13 -4.64 -19.77
CA PHE A 211 15.69 -4.35 -19.74
C PHE A 211 15.40 -2.86 -19.50
N SER A 212 16.35 -2.12 -18.92
CA SER A 212 16.16 -0.76 -18.37
C SER A 212 15.69 0.34 -19.33
N LYS A 213 15.81 0.15 -20.66
CA LYS A 213 15.46 1.20 -21.64
C LYS A 213 14.06 1.06 -22.24
N ASN A 214 13.50 -0.16 -22.29
CA ASN A 214 12.22 -0.44 -22.98
C ASN A 214 11.27 -1.35 -22.16
N SER A 215 11.66 -1.83 -20.98
CA SER A 215 10.79 -2.69 -20.17
C SER A 215 9.67 -1.89 -19.50
N LEU A 216 8.45 -2.42 -19.62
CA LEU A 216 7.27 -1.88 -18.99
C LEU A 216 6.90 -2.74 -17.77
N ASN A 217 6.83 -2.09 -16.59
CA ASN A 217 6.06 -2.49 -15.41
C ASN A 217 6.75 -3.35 -14.32
N TYR A 218 8.06 -3.21 -14.08
CA TYR A 218 8.66 -3.79 -12.86
C TYR A 218 8.15 -3.11 -11.61
N HIS A 219 8.19 -1.78 -11.56
CA HIS A 219 7.60 -1.02 -10.46
C HIS A 219 6.09 -1.04 -10.58
N THR A 220 5.44 -1.52 -9.52
CA THR A 220 3.97 -1.60 -9.46
C THR A 220 3.38 -0.50 -8.62
N PHE A 221 3.89 -0.34 -7.39
CA PHE A 221 3.43 0.69 -6.47
C PHE A 221 4.61 1.36 -5.76
N VAL A 222 4.43 2.62 -5.44
CA VAL A 222 5.18 3.30 -4.39
C VAL A 222 4.21 3.64 -3.25
N GLY A 223 4.55 3.17 -2.07
CA GLY A 223 3.77 3.33 -0.85
C GLY A 223 4.42 4.31 0.10
N ILE A 224 3.71 5.37 0.47
CA ILE A 224 4.15 6.28 1.53
C ILE A 224 3.32 6.02 2.77
N GLY A 225 3.96 5.48 3.80
CA GLY A 225 3.38 5.37 5.12
C GLY A 225 3.72 6.59 5.95
N LEU A 226 2.74 7.09 6.69
CA LEU A 226 2.81 8.33 7.45
C LEU A 226 2.35 8.10 8.89
N LYS A 227 3.04 8.71 9.85
CA LYS A 227 2.68 8.74 11.26
C LYS A 227 2.97 10.15 11.80
N PRO A 228 2.10 10.73 12.65
CA PRO A 228 2.23 12.11 13.12
C PRO A 228 3.61 12.44 13.71
N ASP A 229 4.25 11.47 14.38
CA ASP A 229 5.44 11.71 15.20
C ASP A 229 6.69 10.92 14.76
N THR A 230 6.65 10.25 13.61
CA THR A 230 7.81 9.52 13.09
C THR A 230 8.15 9.93 11.67
N HIS A 231 9.40 9.67 11.27
CA HIS A 231 9.80 9.81 9.89
C HIS A 231 8.86 9.01 8.97
N PRO A 232 8.53 9.56 7.79
CA PRO A 232 7.74 8.85 6.80
C PRO A 232 8.49 7.59 6.36
N ARG A 233 7.76 6.57 5.93
CA ARG A 233 8.33 5.35 5.36
C ARG A 233 7.94 5.23 3.91
N VAL A 234 8.89 4.84 3.08
CA VAL A 234 8.62 4.46 1.70
C VAL A 234 8.64 2.93 1.59
N SER A 235 7.68 2.38 0.85
CA SER A 235 7.64 0.96 0.45
C SER A 235 7.58 0.92 -1.06
N VAL A 236 8.50 0.21 -1.70
CA VAL A 236 8.49 0.06 -3.15
C VAL A 236 8.06 -1.37 -3.47
N TYR A 237 7.10 -1.50 -4.39
CA TYR A 237 6.57 -2.78 -4.83
C TYR A 237 7.06 -3.06 -6.23
N MET A 238 7.79 -4.16 -6.39
CA MET A 238 8.35 -4.58 -7.67
C MET A 238 7.85 -5.97 -8.05
N LYS A 239 7.61 -6.19 -9.34
CA LYS A 239 7.35 -7.53 -9.89
C LYS A 239 8.69 -8.23 -10.12
N PRO A 240 8.85 -9.48 -9.67
CA PRO A 240 9.95 -10.31 -10.11
C PRO A 240 9.82 -10.60 -11.62
N HIS A 241 10.95 -10.58 -12.34
CA HIS A 241 10.99 -11.06 -13.71
C HIS A 241 11.20 -12.57 -13.72
N PHE A 242 10.14 -13.35 -13.92
CA PHE A 242 10.24 -14.82 -13.91
C PHE A 242 10.73 -15.42 -15.25
N SER A 243 11.11 -14.62 -16.25
CA SER A 243 11.51 -15.18 -17.56
C SER A 243 12.87 -15.89 -17.54
N SER A 244 13.70 -15.69 -16.50
CA SER A 244 15.04 -16.30 -16.38
C SER A 244 15.11 -17.47 -15.39
N LEU A 245 14.04 -17.73 -14.61
CA LEU A 245 13.94 -18.92 -13.76
C LEU A 245 13.54 -20.16 -14.58
N ARG A 246 14.38 -20.50 -15.57
CA ARG A 246 14.50 -21.90 -15.98
C ARG A 246 15.14 -22.61 -14.81
N PHE A 247 14.34 -23.24 -13.95
CA PHE A 247 14.84 -24.30 -13.10
C PHE A 247 15.48 -25.34 -14.04
N LYS A 248 16.81 -25.31 -14.15
CA LYS A 248 17.55 -26.45 -14.65
C LYS A 248 17.35 -27.54 -13.61
N GLY A 249 16.32 -28.36 -13.82
CA GLY A 249 16.23 -29.68 -13.23
C GLY A 249 17.37 -30.56 -13.73
#